data_AF-A0A945S1U4-F1
#
_entry.id   AF-A0A945S1U4-F1
#
_cell.length_a   1.000
_cell.length_b   1.000
_cell.length_c   1.000
_cell.angle_alpha   90.00
_cell.angle_beta   90.00
_cell.angle_gamma   90.00
#
_symmetry.space_group_name_H-M   'P 1'
#
loop_
_entity.id
_entity.type
_entity.pdbx_description
1 polymer ?
#
loop_
_entity_poly.entity_id
_entity_poly.type
_entity_poly.pdbx_seq_one_letter_code
_entity_poly.pdbx_strand_id
1 'polypeptide(L)'
;MPRKWPGINVARMGPRGTVPSDHLVQVAYSIASDHVRTRELRALAKSASYLGAKTATVVTANEEETIAVDGVPVRVLPMWKWLLAPLGEP
;
A
#
# COMPACT_ATOMS: atom_id res chain seq x y z
N MET A 1 17.25 -22.57 6.75
CA MET A 1 16.89 -23.67 5.84
C MET A 1 15.45 -23.48 5.38
N PRO A 2 15.15 -23.39 4.07
CA PRO A 2 13.76 -23.28 3.62
C PRO A 2 13.10 -24.67 3.69
N ARG A 3 11.95 -24.77 4.36
CA ARG A 3 11.17 -26.01 4.40
C ARG A 3 10.48 -26.22 3.04
N LYS A 4 10.67 -27.39 2.42
CA LYS A 4 9.93 -27.82 1.24
C LYS A 4 8.53 -28.27 1.64
N TRP A 5 7.51 -27.69 1.00
CA TRP A 5 6.14 -28.20 1.05
C TRP A 5 5.97 -29.27 -0.04
N PRO A 6 5.43 -30.46 0.27
CA PRO A 6 5.36 -31.55 -0.69
C PRO A 6 4.38 -31.19 -1.81
N GLY A 7 4.87 -31.21 -3.05
CA GLY A 7 4.07 -30.97 -4.26
C GLY A 7 4.15 -29.55 -4.86
N ILE A 8 4.80 -28.59 -4.20
CA ILE A 8 4.93 -27.21 -4.70
C ILE A 8 6.40 -26.88 -4.91
N ASN A 9 6.79 -26.71 -6.18
CA ASN A 9 8.14 -26.26 -6.52
C ASN A 9 8.25 -24.73 -6.33
N VAL A 10 8.62 -24.33 -5.11
CA VAL A 10 8.72 -22.91 -4.70
C VAL A 10 9.72 -22.10 -5.55
N ALA A 11 10.66 -22.78 -6.23
CA ALA A 11 11.64 -22.14 -7.11
C ALA A 11 11.02 -21.58 -8.43
N ARG A 12 9.77 -21.95 -8.77
CA ARG A 12 9.09 -21.44 -9.98
C ARG A 12 8.07 -20.35 -9.70
N MET A 13 7.96 -19.91 -8.45
CA MET A 13 7.19 -18.70 -8.13
C MET A 13 8.00 -17.47 -8.52
N GLY A 14 8.24 -17.28 -9.82
CA GLY A 14 8.43 -15.93 -10.35
C GLY A 14 7.18 -15.11 -10.01
N PRO A 15 7.28 -13.76 -9.98
CA PRO A 15 6.19 -12.89 -9.54
C PRO A 15 4.94 -13.25 -10.35
N ARG A 16 3.98 -13.92 -9.69
CA ARG A 16 2.76 -14.38 -10.34
C ARG A 16 1.97 -13.14 -10.73
N GLY A 17 1.95 -12.84 -12.04
CA GLY A 17 0.97 -11.97 -12.67
C GLY A 17 0.72 -10.63 -11.98
N THR A 18 1.76 -9.89 -11.63
CA THR A 18 1.61 -8.51 -11.17
C THR A 18 1.13 -7.68 -12.34
N VAL A 19 -0.10 -7.17 -12.32
CA VAL A 19 -0.40 -5.91 -13.01
C VAL A 19 0.47 -4.86 -12.33
N PRO A 20 1.49 -4.28 -13.00
CA PRO A 20 2.27 -3.20 -12.42
C PRO A 20 1.29 -2.07 -12.16
N SER A 21 0.94 -1.89 -10.90
CA SER A 21 0.10 -0.80 -10.45
C SER A 21 1.10 0.23 -9.96
N ASP A 22 1.33 1.29 -10.72
CA ASP A 22 2.23 2.38 -10.32
C ASP A 22 1.78 3.03 -8.98
N HIS A 23 0.57 2.70 -8.53
CA HIS A 23 -0.10 3.21 -7.34
C HIS A 23 -0.74 2.09 -6.50
N LEU A 24 -0.61 2.18 -5.16
CA LEU A 24 -1.36 1.33 -4.21
C LEU A 24 -2.45 2.12 -3.48
N VAL A 25 -3.58 1.48 -3.21
CA VAL A 25 -4.66 2.05 -2.39
C VAL A 25 -4.96 1.12 -1.22
N GLN A 26 -4.95 1.68 -0.01
CA GLN A 26 -5.42 1.05 1.22
C GLN A 26 -6.61 1.85 1.75
N VAL A 27 -7.61 1.18 2.34
CA VAL A 27 -8.76 1.85 2.95
C VAL A 27 -8.78 1.50 4.44
N ALA A 28 -8.94 2.50 5.30
CA ALA A 28 -9.07 2.34 6.74
C ALA A 28 -10.05 3.36 7.29
N TYR A 29 -10.89 3.01 8.27
CA TYR A 29 -11.84 3.99 8.82
C TYR A 29 -11.13 5.17 9.52
N SER A 30 -10.06 4.89 10.27
CA SER A 30 -9.24 5.90 10.94
C SER A 30 -7.80 5.42 11.09
N ILE A 31 -6.85 6.36 11.05
CA ILE A 31 -5.43 6.14 11.34
C ILE A 31 -4.92 7.03 12.49
N ALA A 32 -5.83 7.58 13.30
CA ALA A 32 -5.52 8.58 14.31
C ALA A 32 -4.69 8.04 15.50
N SER A 33 -4.67 6.72 15.74
CA SER A 33 -3.87 6.15 16.83
C SER A 33 -2.45 5.82 16.39
N ASP A 34 -1.45 6.35 17.12
CA ASP A 34 -0.02 6.22 16.78
C ASP A 34 0.47 4.77 16.63
N HIS A 35 -0.08 3.87 17.45
CA HIS A 35 0.31 2.46 17.44
C HIS A 35 -0.17 1.72 16.18
N VAL A 36 -1.39 1.99 15.72
CA VAL A 36 -1.91 1.42 14.45
C VAL A 36 -1.22 2.08 13.27
N ARG A 37 -1.09 3.41 13.31
CA ARG A 37 -0.50 4.22 12.24
C ARG A 37 0.88 3.74 11.83
N THR A 38 1.79 3.55 12.78
CA THR A 38 3.19 3.18 12.47
C THR A 38 3.31 1.79 11.85
N ARG A 39 2.51 0.82 12.32
CA ARG A 39 2.57 -0.56 11.82
C ARG A 39 1.95 -0.70 10.43
N GLU A 40 0.78 -0.10 10.23
CA GLU A 40 0.04 -0.18 8.97
C GLU A 40 0.79 0.58 7.85
N LEU A 41 1.32 1.78 8.13
CA LEU A 41 2.07 2.56 7.14
C LEU A 41 3.37 1.86 6.70
N ARG A 42 4.09 1.21 7.61
CA ARG A 42 5.29 0.43 7.26
C ARG A 42 4.96 -0.81 6.43
N ALA A 43 3.83 -1.47 6.70
CA ALA A 43 3.38 -2.59 5.89
C ALA A 43 3.03 -2.13 4.47
N LEU A 44 2.36 -0.98 4.34
CA LEU A 44 2.03 -0.37 3.04
C LEU A 44 3.28 0.01 2.24
N ALA A 45 4.27 0.66 2.87
CA ALA A 45 5.53 1.02 2.23
C ALA A 45 6.33 -0.21 1.77
N LYS A 46 6.38 -1.27 2.58
CA LYS A 46 7.00 -2.55 2.18
C LYS A 46 6.29 -3.19 0.98
N SER A 47 4.96 -3.17 0.98
CA SER A 47 4.16 -3.65 -0.15
C SER A 47 4.43 -2.82 -1.42
N ALA A 48 4.52 -1.50 -1.31
CA ALA A 48 4.86 -0.62 -2.43
C ALA A 48 6.25 -0.96 -3.01
N SER A 49 7.25 -1.12 -2.15
CA SER A 49 8.60 -1.53 -2.56
C SER A 49 8.62 -2.91 -3.22
N TYR A 50 7.89 -3.88 -2.66
CA TYR A 50 7.80 -5.24 -3.21
C TYR A 50 7.11 -5.28 -4.58
N LEU A 51 6.10 -4.45 -4.78
CA LEU A 51 5.30 -4.39 -6.01
C LEU A 51 5.86 -3.40 -7.06
N GLY A 52 6.87 -2.60 -6.70
CA GLY A 52 7.41 -1.56 -7.56
C GLY A 52 6.50 -0.34 -7.74
N ALA A 53 5.55 -0.12 -6.83
CA ALA A 53 4.68 1.05 -6.85
C ALA A 53 5.45 2.31 -6.45
N LYS A 54 5.18 3.41 -7.15
CA LYS A 54 5.87 4.71 -6.94
C LYS A 54 5.19 5.55 -5.87
N THR A 55 3.89 5.35 -5.68
CA THR A 55 3.06 6.11 -4.77
C THR A 55 2.05 5.20 -4.06
N ALA A 56 1.59 5.61 -2.89
CA ALA A 56 0.52 4.93 -2.17
C ALA A 56 -0.50 5.93 -1.61
N THR A 57 -1.75 5.52 -1.53
CA THR A 57 -2.85 6.27 -0.92
C THR A 57 -3.51 5.45 0.18
N VAL A 58 -3.78 6.08 1.32
CA VAL A 58 -4.64 5.59 2.39
C VAL A 58 -5.92 6.42 2.36
N VAL A 59 -7.04 5.78 2.05
CA VAL A 59 -8.35 6.41 2.09
C VAL A 59 -8.94 6.25 3.49
N THR A 60 -9.36 7.35 4.10
CA THR A 60 -9.87 7.44 5.47
C THR A 60 -11.28 8.03 5.54
N ALA A 61 -11.90 7.99 6.72
CA ALA A 61 -13.15 8.71 6.92
C ALA A 61 -12.94 10.23 6.86
N ASN A 62 -11.92 10.75 7.55
CA ASN A 62 -11.75 12.19 7.77
C ASN A 62 -10.30 12.69 7.75
N GLU A 63 -9.30 11.82 7.97
CA GLU A 63 -7.90 12.22 8.08
C GLU A 63 -7.30 12.56 6.72
N GLU A 64 -6.46 13.60 6.71
CA GLU A 64 -5.77 14.07 5.52
C GLU A 64 -4.34 14.47 5.83
N GLU A 65 -3.39 13.89 5.11
CA GLU A 65 -1.97 14.15 5.34
C GLU A 65 -1.13 13.63 4.16
N THR A 66 0.12 14.07 4.06
CA THR A 66 1.12 13.43 3.20
C THR A 66 2.33 13.07 4.03
N ILE A 67 2.71 11.79 3.97
CA ILE A 67 3.73 11.20 4.84
C ILE A 67 4.73 10.45 3.95
N ALA A 68 6.02 10.68 4.15
CA ALA A 68 7.06 9.85 3.54
C ALA A 68 7.39 8.67 4.46
N VAL A 69 7.24 7.44 3.97
CA VAL A 69 7.52 6.21 4.73
C VAL A 69 8.48 5.36 3.92
N ASP A 70 9.68 5.11 4.47
CA ASP A 70 10.74 4.34 3.79
C ASP A 70 11.04 4.83 2.36
N GLY A 71 10.95 6.15 2.13
CA GLY A 71 11.17 6.78 0.82
C GLY A 71 9.98 6.71 -0.14
N VAL A 72 8.88 6.05 0.24
CA VAL A 72 7.64 6.00 -0.53
C VAL A 72 6.70 7.12 -0.06
N PRO A 73 6.21 7.99 -0.96
CA PRO A 73 5.19 8.98 -0.62
C PRO A 73 3.84 8.28 -0.39
N VAL A 74 3.26 8.49 0.79
CA VAL A 74 1.94 8.01 1.18
C VAL A 74 1.00 9.21 1.36
N ARG A 75 -0.06 9.26 0.57
CA ARG A 75 -1.13 10.25 0.72
C ARG A 75 -2.23 9.67 1.59
N VAL A 76 -2.66 10.39 2.62
CA VAL A 76 -3.84 10.06 3.39
C VAL A 76 -4.94 11.02 2.94
N LEU A 77 -6.07 10.48 2.48
CA LEU A 77 -7.18 11.27 1.94
C LEU A 77 -8.52 10.84 2.54
N PRO A 78 -9.40 11.78 2.88
CA PRO A 78 -10.81 11.47 3.14
C PRO A 78 -11.46 10.82 1.92
N MET A 79 -12.33 9.84 2.14
CA MET A 79 -13.03 9.07 1.11
C MET A 79 -13.71 9.97 0.06
N TRP A 80 -14.37 11.03 0.50
CA TRP A 80 -15.05 11.94 -0.42
C TRP A 80 -14.08 12.70 -1.34
N LYS A 81 -12.89 13.06 -0.86
CA LYS A 81 -11.86 13.69 -1.70
C LYS A 81 -11.31 12.72 -2.72
N TRP A 82 -11.11 11.46 -2.33
CA TRP A 82 -10.65 10.42 -3.23
C TRP A 82 -11.68 10.10 -4.32
N LEU A 83 -12.97 10.00 -3.97
CA LEU A 83 -14.06 9.73 -4.91
C LEU A 83 -14.30 10.88 -5.90
N LEU A 84 -14.04 12.13 -5.48
CA LEU A 84 -14.24 13.32 -6.31
C LEU A 84 -12.96 13.80 -7.00
N ALA A 85 -11.84 13.07 -6.83
CA ALA A 85 -10.62 13.37 -7.53
C ALA A 85 -10.86 13.26 -9.05
N PRO A 86 -10.29 14.16 -9.87
CA PRO A 86 -10.38 14.05 -11.32
C PRO A 86 -9.87 12.68 -11.76
N LEU A 87 -10.66 11.96 -12.57
CA LEU A 87 -10.28 10.66 -13.14
C LEU A 87 -9.00 10.85 -13.97
N GLY A 88 -7.84 10.55 -13.38
CA GLY A 88 -6.54 10.66 -14.07
C GLY A 88 -5.37 11.15 -13.22
N GLU A 89 -5.59 11.67 -12.01
CA GLU A 89 -4.48 12.08 -11.13
C GLU A 89 -4.34 11.15 -9.92
N PRO A 90 -3.13 10.61 -9.64
CA PRO A 90 -2.86 9.84 -8.43
C PRO A 90 -2.93 10.68 -7.14
#